data_AF-A0AAC8XT28-F1
#
_entry.id   AF-A0AAC8XT28-F1
#
_cell.length_a   1.000
_cell.length_b   1.000
_cell.length_c   1.000
_cell.angle_alpha   90.00
_cell.angle_beta   90.00
_cell.angle_gamma   90.00
#
_symmetry.space_group_name_H-M   'P 1'
#
loop_
_entity.id
_entity.type
_entity.pdbx_description
1 polymer ?
#
loop_
_entity_poly.entity_id
_entity_poly.type
_entity_poly.pdbx_seq_one_letter_code
_entity_poly.pdbx_strand_id
1 'polypeptide(L)'
;MRFYLDQEAGIKNAFMGVFRDRVNNHTADAFYVRANKGFKVDQKEQLIQECQRRIQSLTGIPFRSMSKHEREHAITQLVIAEMGNLQRFRGSKENWLSYPYATKSEPEKMLAALTDISGLSLEHQARLYNKGTLHGIDRFFMQARRRVNAFERPFQSGTNARRVWYGYSPYDPSIYIKQAELFRLFYNYVNVGRDKKTPAMRLGLAKVPVSYEKIIYFDA
;
A
#
# COMPACT_ATOMS: atom_id res chain seq x y z
N MET A 1 -9.54 11.56 -4.58
CA MET A 1 -8.69 10.36 -4.77
C MET A 1 -7.63 10.34 -3.68
N ARG A 2 -7.27 9.17 -3.15
CA ARG A 2 -6.29 9.09 -2.06
C ARG A 2 -5.27 8.01 -2.39
N PHE A 3 -3.99 8.35 -2.34
CA PHE A 3 -2.89 7.45 -2.69
C PHE A 3 -2.00 7.20 -1.47
N TYR A 4 -1.54 5.96 -1.33
CA TYR A 4 -0.62 5.54 -0.28
C TYR A 4 0.60 4.97 -0.98
N LEU A 5 1.74 5.61 -0.79
CA LEU A 5 2.95 5.40 -1.56
C LEU A 5 4.02 4.80 -0.64
N ASP A 6 4.86 3.94 -1.20
CA ASP A 6 6.14 3.61 -0.58
C ASP A 6 7.09 4.83 -0.69
N GLN A 7 8.17 4.86 0.09
CA GLN A 7 9.10 5.99 0.19
C GLN A 7 10.04 6.14 -1.02
N GLU A 8 9.53 5.89 -2.21
CA GLU A 8 10.29 6.02 -3.45
C GLU A 8 10.10 7.41 -4.08
N ALA A 9 11.18 8.17 -4.16
CA ALA A 9 11.15 9.57 -4.63
C ALA A 9 10.57 9.71 -6.05
N GLY A 10 10.83 8.74 -6.94
CA GLY A 10 10.29 8.73 -8.30
C GLY A 10 8.77 8.68 -8.34
N ILE A 11 8.16 7.88 -7.47
CA ILE A 11 6.69 7.73 -7.40
C ILE A 11 6.05 9.01 -6.87
N LYS A 12 6.63 9.64 -5.83
CA LYS A 12 6.15 10.93 -5.33
C LYS A 12 6.21 12.01 -6.40
N ASN A 13 7.33 12.12 -7.11
CA ASN A 13 7.50 13.13 -8.16
C ASN A 13 6.51 12.90 -9.31
N ALA A 14 6.29 11.65 -9.72
CA ALA A 14 5.30 11.30 -10.73
C ALA A 14 3.87 11.65 -10.25
N PHE A 15 3.52 11.35 -9.01
CA PHE A 15 2.23 11.71 -8.43
C PHE A 15 2.00 13.23 -8.45
N MET A 16 2.97 14.00 -7.94
CA MET A 16 2.87 15.46 -7.90
C MET A 16 2.84 16.09 -9.30
N GLY A 17 3.55 15.51 -10.27
CA GLY A 17 3.54 15.96 -11.65
C GLY A 17 2.19 15.74 -12.34
N VAL A 18 1.63 14.53 -12.21
CA VAL A 18 0.38 14.12 -12.88
C VAL A 18 -0.86 14.70 -12.21
N PHE A 19 -0.89 14.77 -10.88
CA PHE A 19 -2.10 15.16 -10.13
C PHE A 19 -2.05 16.58 -9.56
N ARG A 20 -1.13 17.42 -10.02
CA ARG A 20 -0.92 18.80 -9.54
C ARG A 20 -2.22 19.58 -9.34
N ASP A 21 -3.05 19.66 -10.38
CA ASP A 21 -4.30 20.45 -10.32
C ASP A 21 -5.29 19.85 -9.32
N ARG A 22 -5.32 18.53 -9.19
CA ARG A 22 -6.20 17.86 -8.23
C ARG A 22 -5.74 18.05 -6.80
N VAL A 23 -4.43 18.08 -6.56
CA VAL A 23 -3.84 18.41 -5.25
C VAL A 23 -4.17 19.85 -4.88
N ASN A 24 -3.97 20.79 -5.81
CA ASN A 24 -4.29 22.22 -5.59
C ASN A 24 -5.78 22.45 -5.32
N ASN A 25 -6.66 21.67 -5.94
CA ASN A 25 -8.10 21.72 -5.72
C ASN A 25 -8.56 20.84 -4.52
N HIS A 26 -7.65 20.30 -3.71
CA HIS A 26 -7.94 19.41 -2.57
C HIS A 26 -8.79 18.15 -2.91
N THR A 27 -8.76 17.72 -4.17
CA THR A 27 -9.48 16.54 -4.66
C THR A 27 -8.59 15.29 -4.77
N ALA A 28 -7.28 15.43 -4.58
CA ALA A 28 -6.33 14.32 -4.52
C ALA A 28 -5.34 14.51 -3.37
N ASP A 29 -5.17 13.46 -2.54
CA ASP A 29 -4.16 13.46 -1.48
C ASP A 29 -3.22 12.26 -1.64
N ALA A 30 -1.98 12.41 -1.20
CA ALA A 30 -1.02 11.32 -1.11
C ALA A 30 -0.39 11.25 0.27
N PHE A 31 -0.07 10.02 0.67
CA PHE A 31 0.59 9.71 1.93
C PHE A 31 1.76 8.78 1.68
N TYR A 32 2.86 8.97 2.39
CA TYR A 32 3.85 7.91 2.55
C TYR A 32 3.43 6.94 3.63
N VAL A 33 3.75 5.67 3.41
CA VAL A 33 3.61 4.60 4.39
C VAL A 33 4.97 3.98 4.63
N ARG A 34 5.32 3.80 5.90
CA ARG A 34 6.50 3.08 6.35
C ARG A 34 6.05 1.99 7.31
N ALA A 35 6.62 0.81 7.19
CA ALA A 35 6.42 -0.26 8.17
C ALA A 35 7.74 -0.97 8.43
N ASN A 36 7.95 -1.41 9.67
CA ASN A 36 9.16 -2.13 10.03
C ASN A 36 8.99 -3.63 9.70
N LYS A 37 9.96 -4.21 8.98
CA LYS A 37 9.93 -5.62 8.54
C LYS A 37 10.79 -6.54 9.41
N GLY A 38 11.55 -6.00 10.36
CA GLY A 38 12.54 -6.74 11.15
C GLY A 38 12.02 -7.51 12.36
N PHE A 39 10.72 -7.44 12.66
CA PHE A 39 10.16 -8.06 13.86
C PHE A 39 9.97 -9.57 13.71
N LYS A 40 10.34 -10.31 14.77
CA LYS A 40 9.96 -11.72 14.95
C LYS A 40 8.46 -11.85 15.21
N VAL A 41 7.92 -13.06 15.02
CA VAL A 41 6.48 -13.33 15.22
C VAL A 41 6.05 -12.95 16.64
N ASP A 42 6.80 -13.37 17.66
CA ASP A 42 6.47 -13.11 19.08
C ASP A 42 6.43 -11.61 19.39
N GLN A 43 7.39 -10.84 18.86
CA GLN A 43 7.44 -9.39 19.04
C GLN A 43 6.22 -8.70 18.41
N LYS A 44 5.78 -9.16 17.23
CA LYS A 44 4.57 -8.64 16.59
C LYS A 44 3.33 -8.91 17.43
N GLU A 45 3.24 -10.08 18.05
CA GLU A 45 2.11 -10.44 18.92
C GLU A 45 2.10 -9.61 20.21
N GLN A 46 3.27 -9.35 20.79
CA GLN A 46 3.41 -8.44 21.92
C GLN A 46 2.91 -7.04 21.58
N LEU A 47 3.34 -6.45 20.46
CA LEU A 47 2.89 -5.13 20.01
C LEU A 47 1.36 -5.07 19.80
N ILE A 48 0.77 -6.11 19.21
CA ILE A 48 -0.69 -6.18 19.01
C ILE A 48 -1.40 -6.21 20.37
N GLN A 49 -0.90 -7.00 21.32
CA GLN A 49 -1.48 -7.07 22.67
C GLN A 49 -1.34 -5.74 23.43
N GLU A 50 -0.23 -5.03 23.28
CA GLU A 50 -0.04 -3.69 23.85
C GLU A 50 -1.03 -2.68 23.29
N CYS A 51 -1.21 -2.64 21.96
CA CYS A 51 -2.22 -1.80 21.32
C CYS A 51 -3.64 -2.13 21.83
N GLN A 52 -3.97 -3.42 21.96
CA GLN A 52 -5.28 -3.85 22.47
C GLN A 52 -5.49 -3.44 23.94
N ARG A 53 -4.47 -3.57 24.78
CA ARG A 53 -4.50 -3.09 26.18
C ARG A 53 -4.69 -1.58 26.26
N ARG A 54 -4.00 -0.80 25.42
CA ARG A 54 -4.15 0.66 25.33
C ARG A 54 -5.57 1.07 24.90
N ILE A 55 -6.17 0.35 23.95
CA ILE A 55 -7.56 0.60 23.55
C ILE A 55 -8.51 0.28 24.70
N GLN A 56 -8.33 -0.88 25.36
CA GLN A 56 -9.16 -1.28 26.50
C GLN A 56 -9.07 -0.27 27.66
N SER A 57 -7.88 0.26 27.97
CA SER A 57 -7.74 1.27 29.03
C SER A 57 -8.45 2.58 28.72
N LEU A 58 -8.62 2.93 27.44
CA LEU A 58 -9.30 4.15 27.01
C LEU A 58 -10.81 3.98 26.89
N THR A 59 -11.27 2.81 26.43
CA THR A 59 -12.71 2.55 26.18
C THR A 59 -13.41 1.85 27.34
N GLY A 60 -12.66 1.22 28.26
CA GLY A 60 -13.18 0.34 29.31
C GLY A 60 -13.65 -1.02 28.79
N ILE A 61 -13.63 -1.26 27.47
CA ILE A 61 -14.17 -2.47 26.84
C ILE A 61 -13.02 -3.30 26.24
N PRO A 62 -12.94 -4.61 26.51
CA PRO A 62 -11.97 -5.48 25.86
C PRO A 62 -12.10 -5.42 24.33
N PHE A 63 -10.97 -5.25 23.62
CA PHE A 63 -10.95 -5.12 22.15
C PHE A 63 -11.69 -6.25 21.42
N ARG A 64 -11.64 -7.48 21.96
CA ARG A 64 -12.31 -8.66 21.41
C ARG A 64 -13.84 -8.56 21.44
N SER A 65 -14.40 -7.90 22.46
CA SER A 65 -15.84 -7.74 22.66
C SER A 65 -16.42 -6.56 21.89
N MET A 66 -15.58 -5.67 21.38
CA MET A 66 -16.01 -4.51 20.58
C MET A 66 -16.48 -4.94 19.19
N SER A 67 -17.56 -4.32 18.72
CA SER A 67 -18.00 -4.34 17.33
C SER A 67 -16.98 -3.70 16.40
N LYS A 68 -17.12 -3.95 15.09
CA LYS A 68 -16.25 -3.34 14.08
C LYS A 68 -16.27 -1.81 14.14
N HIS A 69 -17.46 -1.22 14.30
CA HIS A 69 -17.64 0.23 14.35
C HIS A 69 -16.95 0.82 15.59
N GLU A 70 -17.12 0.19 16.76
CA GLU A 70 -16.47 0.66 18.00
C GLU A 70 -14.94 0.60 17.89
N ARG A 71 -14.40 -0.45 17.28
CA ARG A 71 -12.94 -0.56 17.04
C ARG A 71 -12.44 0.55 16.12
N GLU A 72 -13.13 0.77 15.00
CA GLU A 72 -12.79 1.83 14.05
C GLU A 72 -12.85 3.21 14.71
N HIS A 73 -13.87 3.45 15.53
CA HIS A 73 -14.01 4.69 16.28
C HIS A 73 -12.86 4.87 17.30
N ALA A 74 -12.57 3.86 18.12
CA ALA A 74 -11.49 3.93 19.10
C ALA A 74 -10.11 4.17 18.47
N ILE A 75 -9.82 3.49 17.35
CA ILE A 75 -8.59 3.71 16.59
C ILE A 75 -8.56 5.13 16.00
N THR A 76 -9.67 5.63 15.48
CA THR A 76 -9.76 7.01 14.96
C THR A 76 -9.45 8.04 16.05
N GLN A 77 -10.00 7.88 17.25
CA GLN A 77 -9.71 8.78 18.38
C GLN A 77 -8.23 8.74 18.79
N LEU A 78 -7.64 7.55 18.83
CA LEU A 78 -6.20 7.40 19.06
C LEU A 78 -5.36 8.10 17.98
N VAL A 79 -5.75 7.97 16.70
CA VAL A 79 -5.04 8.66 15.62
C VAL A 79 -5.16 10.18 15.76
N ILE A 80 -6.32 10.71 16.11
CA ILE A 80 -6.50 12.15 16.37
C ILE A 80 -5.54 12.62 17.47
N ALA A 81 -5.38 11.83 18.55
CA ALA A 81 -4.41 12.15 19.60
C ALA A 81 -2.95 12.12 19.09
N GLU A 82 -2.59 11.13 18.28
CA GLU A 82 -1.25 11.01 17.68
C GLU A 82 -0.96 12.07 16.61
N MET A 83 -1.99 12.65 15.97
CA MET A 83 -1.83 13.79 15.05
C MET A 83 -1.29 15.04 15.75
N GLY A 84 -1.45 15.16 17.08
CA GLY A 84 -0.80 16.22 17.87
C GLY A 84 0.69 15.98 18.11
N ASN A 85 1.17 14.74 17.90
CA ASN A 85 2.52 14.27 18.26
C ASN A 85 3.34 13.85 17.02
N LEU A 86 3.17 14.55 15.90
CA LEU A 86 3.91 14.21 14.67
C LEU A 86 5.42 14.33 14.86
N GLN A 87 6.15 13.32 14.39
CA GLN A 87 7.59 13.23 14.52
C GLN A 87 8.28 13.53 13.19
N ARG A 88 9.35 14.34 13.22
CA ARG A 88 10.20 14.57 12.06
C ARG A 88 11.56 13.92 12.25
N PHE A 89 11.87 12.92 11.43
CA PHE A 89 13.16 12.22 11.49
C PHE A 89 14.27 12.97 10.77
N ARG A 90 15.52 12.74 11.19
CA ARG A 90 16.70 13.28 10.51
C ARG A 90 16.75 12.78 9.06
N GLY A 91 16.80 13.70 8.10
CA GLY A 91 16.80 13.40 6.66
C GLY A 91 15.41 13.26 6.03
N SER A 92 14.33 13.25 6.83
CA SER A 92 12.96 13.32 6.33
C SER A 92 12.48 14.77 6.26
N LYS A 93 11.78 15.14 5.18
CA LYS A 93 11.13 16.47 5.08
C LYS A 93 9.72 16.43 5.67
N GLU A 94 9.14 15.25 5.74
CA GLU A 94 7.76 15.01 6.11
C GLU A 94 7.60 14.78 7.62
N ASN A 95 6.41 15.12 8.11
CA ASN A 95 5.96 14.87 9.48
C ASN A 95 5.25 13.52 9.55
N TRP A 96 5.76 12.62 10.39
CA TRP A 96 5.30 11.24 10.50
C TRP A 96 4.40 11.05 11.70
N LEU A 97 3.25 10.44 11.46
CA LEU A 97 2.35 9.91 12.46
C LEU A 97 2.73 8.46 12.75
N SER A 98 2.96 8.14 14.03
CA SER A 98 3.05 6.76 14.48
C SER A 98 1.64 6.17 14.59
N TYR A 99 1.34 5.16 13.78
CA TYR A 99 -0.01 4.60 13.75
C TYR A 99 -0.27 3.79 15.03
N PRO A 100 -1.32 4.10 15.80
CA PRO A 100 -1.49 3.62 17.17
C PRO A 100 -1.92 2.15 17.28
N TYR A 101 -2.06 1.45 16.15
CA TYR A 101 -2.51 0.06 16.11
C TYR A 101 -1.63 -0.82 15.22
N ALA A 102 -0.94 -1.78 15.81
CA ALA A 102 -0.09 -2.71 15.08
C ALA A 102 -0.89 -3.83 14.39
N THR A 103 -0.36 -4.33 13.27
CA THR A 103 -0.81 -5.56 12.61
C THR A 103 0.37 -6.50 12.38
N LYS A 104 0.13 -7.80 12.15
CA LYS A 104 1.23 -8.78 11.91
C LYS A 104 2.08 -8.43 10.68
N SER A 105 1.47 -7.78 9.70
CA SER A 105 2.07 -7.39 8.44
C SER A 105 2.75 -6.02 8.48
N GLU A 106 2.11 -5.07 9.15
CA GLU A 106 2.59 -3.69 9.30
C GLU A 106 2.73 -3.37 10.80
N PRO A 107 3.71 -3.99 11.50
CA PRO A 107 4.04 -3.57 12.86
C PRO A 107 4.72 -2.20 12.82
N GLU A 108 4.42 -1.36 13.81
CA GLU A 108 4.94 0.02 13.91
C GLU A 108 4.80 0.80 12.59
N LYS A 109 3.61 0.74 12.00
CA LYS A 109 3.31 1.51 10.79
C LYS A 109 3.44 3.00 11.10
N MET A 110 4.09 3.74 10.22
CA MET A 110 4.12 5.19 10.22
C MET A 110 3.56 5.73 8.92
N LEU A 111 2.91 6.88 9.00
CA LEU A 111 2.25 7.54 7.89
C LEU A 111 2.64 9.01 7.84
N ALA A 112 2.91 9.55 6.66
CA ALA A 112 3.15 10.97 6.50
C ALA A 112 2.29 11.53 5.37
N ALA A 113 1.57 12.62 5.63
CA ALA A 113 0.84 13.33 4.60
C ALA A 113 1.84 14.07 3.69
N LEU A 114 1.73 13.87 2.38
CA LEU A 114 2.55 14.55 1.38
C LEU A 114 1.89 15.79 0.81
N THR A 115 0.56 15.83 0.89
CA THR A 115 -0.29 16.91 0.43
C THR A 115 -0.93 17.58 1.64
N ASP A 116 -1.30 18.85 1.50
CA ASP A 116 -1.99 19.57 2.58
C ASP A 116 -3.40 19.01 2.80
N ILE A 117 -3.64 18.53 4.02
CA ILE A 117 -4.92 18.00 4.49
C ILE A 117 -5.52 18.84 5.64
N SER A 118 -4.88 19.97 5.97
CA SER A 118 -5.26 20.81 7.12
C SER A 118 -6.66 21.40 6.99
N GLY A 119 -7.14 21.63 5.76
CA GLY A 119 -8.50 22.11 5.48
C GLY A 119 -9.61 21.09 5.75
N LEU A 120 -9.28 19.83 6.06
CA LEU A 120 -10.25 18.79 6.40
C LEU A 120 -10.50 18.74 7.91
N SER A 121 -11.67 18.27 8.34
CA SER A 121 -11.92 18.03 9.78
C SER A 121 -10.95 17.00 10.36
N LEU A 122 -10.63 17.12 11.65
CA LEU A 122 -9.71 16.20 12.35
C LEU A 122 -10.13 14.74 12.19
N GLU A 123 -11.43 14.45 12.28
CA GLU A 123 -11.94 13.10 12.04
C GLU A 123 -11.69 12.61 10.62
N HIS A 124 -11.87 13.47 9.61
CA HIS A 124 -11.61 13.09 8.22
C HIS A 124 -10.13 12.82 8.03
N GLN A 125 -9.24 13.70 8.52
CA GLN A 125 -7.80 13.49 8.47
C GLN A 125 -7.41 12.15 9.12
N ALA A 126 -7.91 11.85 10.32
CA ALA A 126 -7.67 10.58 10.99
C ALA A 126 -8.17 9.37 10.19
N ARG A 127 -9.34 9.47 9.55
CA ARG A 127 -9.85 8.44 8.63
C ARG A 127 -8.95 8.25 7.41
N LEU A 128 -8.27 9.28 6.91
CA LEU A 128 -7.29 9.16 5.83
C LEU A 128 -6.04 8.38 6.31
N TYR A 129 -5.55 8.67 7.51
CA TYR A 129 -4.47 7.90 8.12
C TYR A 129 -4.84 6.42 8.34
N ASN A 130 -6.06 6.15 8.83
CA ASN A 130 -6.56 4.77 9.03
C ASN A 130 -6.55 3.92 7.76
N LYS A 131 -6.79 4.54 6.60
CA LYS A 131 -6.81 3.87 5.29
C LYS A 131 -5.42 3.58 4.74
N GLY A 132 -4.35 4.13 5.34
CA GLY A 132 -3.02 3.98 4.79
C GLY A 132 -2.38 2.63 5.05
N THR A 133 -2.06 1.93 3.98
CA THR A 133 -1.44 0.59 4.00
C THR A 133 -0.71 0.33 2.68
N LEU A 134 0.38 -0.43 2.74
CA LEU A 134 1.10 -0.92 1.55
C LEU A 134 0.59 -2.29 1.09
N HIS A 135 -0.35 -2.90 1.80
CA HIS A 135 -0.88 -4.23 1.49
C HIS A 135 -1.33 -4.42 0.04
N GLY A 136 -2.04 -3.43 -0.51
CA GLY A 136 -2.50 -3.48 -1.90
C GLY A 136 -1.34 -3.50 -2.90
N ILE A 137 -0.31 -2.68 -2.64
CA ILE A 137 0.89 -2.55 -3.47
C ILE A 137 1.76 -3.81 -3.36
N ASP A 138 2.01 -4.28 -2.14
CA ASP A 138 2.78 -5.51 -1.90
C ASP A 138 2.12 -6.71 -2.59
N ARG A 139 0.79 -6.80 -2.52
CA ARG A 139 0.03 -7.84 -3.22
C ARG A 139 0.12 -7.70 -4.74
N PHE A 140 0.08 -6.49 -5.28
CA PHE A 140 0.27 -6.25 -6.71
C PHE A 140 1.67 -6.69 -7.17
N PHE A 141 2.72 -6.26 -6.47
CA PHE A 141 4.08 -6.66 -6.80
C PHE A 141 4.31 -8.16 -6.65
N MET A 142 3.76 -8.79 -5.61
CA MET A 142 3.83 -10.25 -5.48
C MET A 142 3.18 -10.96 -6.66
N GLN A 143 2.04 -10.47 -7.15
CA GLN A 143 1.38 -11.01 -8.33
C GLN A 143 2.19 -10.81 -9.61
N ALA A 144 2.82 -9.64 -9.78
CA ALA A 144 3.72 -9.38 -10.90
C ALA A 144 4.91 -10.35 -10.90
N ARG A 145 5.59 -10.48 -9.75
CA ARG A 145 6.77 -11.35 -9.58
C ARG A 145 6.47 -12.83 -9.81
N ARG A 146 5.28 -13.31 -9.44
CA ARG A 146 4.89 -14.72 -9.61
C ARG A 146 4.33 -15.07 -10.98
N ARG A 147 3.97 -14.07 -11.79
CA ARG A 147 3.35 -14.29 -13.11
C ARG A 147 4.25 -13.90 -14.27
N VAL A 148 5.27 -13.09 -14.02
CA VAL A 148 6.24 -12.66 -15.02
C VAL A 148 7.63 -13.04 -14.52
N ASN A 149 8.21 -14.07 -15.12
CA ASN A 149 9.49 -14.64 -14.67
C ASN A 149 10.61 -13.61 -14.64
N ALA A 150 10.65 -12.66 -15.59
CA ALA A 150 11.67 -11.61 -15.59
C ALA A 150 11.60 -10.69 -14.36
N PHE A 151 10.43 -10.53 -13.75
CA PHE A 151 10.26 -9.74 -12.53
C PHE A 151 10.54 -10.52 -11.26
N GLU A 152 10.76 -11.83 -11.36
CA GLU A 152 11.08 -12.65 -10.20
C GLU A 152 12.39 -12.19 -9.55
N ARG A 153 12.47 -12.31 -8.23
CA ARG A 153 13.72 -12.00 -7.53
C ARG A 153 14.72 -13.12 -7.82
N PRO A 154 15.98 -12.79 -8.13
CA PRO A 154 16.98 -13.82 -8.35
C PRO A 154 17.19 -14.64 -7.07
N PHE A 155 17.37 -15.94 -7.23
CA PHE A 155 17.53 -16.87 -6.12
C PHE A 155 18.96 -16.81 -5.58
N GLN A 156 19.09 -16.80 -4.26
CA GLN A 156 20.38 -17.01 -3.60
C GLN A 156 20.59 -18.51 -3.43
N SER A 157 21.56 -19.07 -4.15
CA SER A 157 21.94 -20.48 -3.96
C SER A 157 22.82 -20.59 -2.71
N GLY A 158 22.35 -21.37 -1.72
CA GLY A 158 23.11 -21.66 -0.50
C GLY A 158 24.43 -22.40 -0.77
N THR A 159 24.47 -23.20 -1.84
CA THR A 159 25.63 -24.03 -2.22
C THR A 159 26.73 -23.25 -2.94
N ASN A 160 26.44 -22.04 -3.45
CA ASN A 160 27.36 -21.28 -4.30
C ASN A 160 27.77 -19.93 -3.67
N ALA A 161 28.18 -19.96 -2.40
CA ALA A 161 28.69 -18.79 -1.66
C ALA A 161 27.77 -17.54 -1.70
N ARG A 162 26.44 -17.74 -1.67
CA ARG A 162 25.42 -16.67 -1.80
C ARG A 162 25.45 -15.90 -3.14
N ARG A 163 26.06 -16.45 -4.19
CA ARG A 163 25.96 -15.85 -5.53
C ARG A 163 24.51 -15.81 -5.98
N VAL A 164 24.13 -14.66 -6.53
CA VAL A 164 22.78 -14.35 -7.00
C VAL A 164 22.67 -14.84 -8.44
N TRP A 165 21.75 -15.78 -8.71
CA TRP A 165 21.55 -16.32 -10.06
C TRP A 165 20.38 -15.62 -10.77
N TYR A 166 20.68 -15.02 -11.92
CA TYR A 166 19.75 -14.21 -12.72
C TYR A 166 19.15 -15.01 -13.88
N GLY A 167 18.68 -16.24 -13.63
CA GLY A 167 18.27 -17.20 -14.67
C GLY A 167 17.16 -16.73 -15.62
N TYR A 168 16.34 -15.75 -15.22
CA TYR A 168 15.23 -15.21 -16.02
C TYR A 168 15.44 -13.77 -16.50
N SER A 169 16.64 -13.22 -16.34
CA SER A 169 16.90 -11.84 -16.78
C SER A 169 17.09 -11.78 -18.30
N PRO A 170 16.23 -11.07 -19.06
CA PRO A 170 16.43 -10.87 -20.49
C PRO A 170 17.70 -10.07 -20.79
N TYR A 171 18.35 -10.39 -21.90
CA TYR A 171 19.53 -9.67 -22.40
C TYR A 171 19.19 -8.26 -22.90
N ASP A 172 18.01 -8.08 -23.49
CA ASP A 172 17.51 -6.77 -23.92
C ASP A 172 16.59 -6.17 -22.84
N PRO A 173 16.94 -5.02 -22.25
CA PRO A 173 16.11 -4.33 -21.26
C PRO A 173 14.71 -3.97 -21.76
N SER A 174 14.50 -3.82 -23.08
CA SER A 174 13.19 -3.51 -23.67
C SER A 174 12.14 -4.58 -23.36
N ILE A 175 12.58 -5.82 -23.10
CA ILE A 175 11.70 -6.94 -22.78
C ILE A 175 11.00 -6.72 -21.43
N TYR A 176 11.66 -6.11 -20.45
CA TYR A 176 11.03 -5.78 -19.17
C TYR A 176 9.86 -4.82 -19.36
N ILE A 177 10.02 -3.81 -20.23
CA ILE A 177 8.98 -2.82 -20.52
C ILE A 177 7.79 -3.50 -21.20
N LYS A 178 8.04 -4.28 -22.26
CA LYS A 178 6.99 -5.03 -22.98
C LYS A 178 6.21 -5.96 -22.06
N GLN A 179 6.90 -6.69 -21.18
CA GLN A 179 6.25 -7.59 -20.22
C GLN A 179 5.49 -6.82 -19.14
N ALA A 180 5.99 -5.66 -18.70
CA ALA A 180 5.29 -4.81 -17.73
C ALA A 180 3.99 -4.25 -18.32
N GLU A 181 4.03 -3.82 -19.57
CA GLU A 181 2.85 -3.32 -20.29
C GLU A 181 1.81 -4.40 -20.50
N LEU A 182 2.22 -5.60 -20.92
CA LEU A 182 1.33 -6.74 -21.07
C LEU A 182 0.71 -7.15 -19.72
N PHE A 183 1.51 -7.21 -18.66
CA PHE A 183 1.01 -7.49 -17.32
C PHE A 183 0.03 -6.42 -16.84
N ARG A 184 0.29 -5.13 -17.11
CA ARG A 184 -0.61 -4.02 -16.78
C ARG A 184 -1.94 -4.16 -17.50
N LEU A 185 -1.93 -4.49 -18.80
CA LEU A 185 -3.14 -4.72 -19.59
C LEU A 185 -3.94 -5.89 -19.01
N PHE A 186 -3.29 -7.05 -18.86
CA PHE A 186 -3.89 -8.25 -18.31
C PHE A 186 -4.48 -8.01 -16.91
N TYR A 187 -3.70 -7.43 -15.99
CA TYR A 187 -4.12 -7.20 -14.62
C TYR A 187 -5.33 -6.28 -14.53
N ASN A 188 -5.36 -5.19 -15.31
CA ASN A 188 -6.41 -4.19 -15.22
C ASN A 188 -7.69 -4.58 -15.95
N TYR A 189 -7.59 -5.28 -17.09
CA TYR A 189 -8.72 -5.47 -18.00
C TYR A 189 -9.20 -6.92 -18.13
N VAL A 190 -8.35 -7.91 -17.85
CA VAL A 190 -8.68 -9.34 -18.04
C VAL A 190 -8.83 -10.07 -16.71
N ASN A 191 -7.87 -9.90 -15.79
CA ASN A 191 -7.80 -10.65 -14.54
C ASN A 191 -8.94 -10.25 -13.57
N VAL A 192 -9.88 -11.17 -13.34
CA VAL A 192 -11.01 -10.95 -12.43
C VAL A 192 -10.67 -11.32 -10.98
N GLY A 193 -11.14 -10.50 -10.04
CA GLY A 193 -11.05 -10.80 -8.61
C GLY A 193 -12.12 -11.79 -8.14
N ARG A 194 -12.15 -12.05 -6.82
CA ARG A 194 -13.19 -12.88 -6.18
C ARG A 194 -14.60 -12.31 -6.36
N ASP A 195 -14.69 -11.00 -6.50
CA ASP A 195 -15.92 -10.24 -6.79
C ASP A 195 -16.33 -10.28 -8.26
N LYS A 196 -15.64 -11.08 -9.10
CA LYS A 196 -15.82 -11.17 -10.56
C LYS A 196 -15.62 -9.84 -11.30
N LYS A 197 -14.92 -8.87 -10.70
CA LYS A 197 -14.62 -7.56 -11.31
C LYS A 197 -13.13 -7.39 -11.53
N THR A 198 -12.77 -6.71 -12.61
CA THR A 198 -11.39 -6.29 -12.89
C THR A 198 -11.11 -4.92 -12.24
N PRO A 199 -9.84 -4.54 -12.02
CA PRO A 199 -9.49 -3.20 -11.56
C PRO A 199 -10.07 -2.08 -12.43
N ALA A 200 -10.05 -2.22 -13.76
CA ALA A 200 -10.65 -1.24 -14.68
C ALA A 200 -12.15 -1.10 -14.46
N MET A 201 -12.86 -2.21 -14.17
CA MET A 201 -14.28 -2.15 -13.82
C MET A 201 -14.54 -1.41 -12.50
N ARG A 202 -13.69 -1.62 -11.48
CA ARG A 202 -13.83 -0.91 -10.19
C ARG A 202 -13.62 0.59 -10.32
N LEU A 203 -12.80 1.01 -11.28
CA LEU A 203 -12.56 2.42 -11.60
C LEU A 203 -13.57 3.00 -12.60
N GLY A 204 -14.50 2.20 -13.13
CA GLY A 204 -15.47 2.63 -14.14
C GLY A 204 -14.88 2.80 -15.55
N LEU A 205 -13.65 2.33 -15.79
CA LEU A 205 -12.98 2.40 -17.09
C LEU A 205 -13.44 1.31 -18.06
N ALA A 206 -14.04 0.23 -17.55
CA ALA A 206 -14.57 -0.88 -18.35
C ALA A 206 -15.90 -1.36 -17.76
N LYS A 207 -16.83 -1.79 -18.62
CA LYS A 207 -18.13 -2.34 -18.18
C LYS A 207 -18.06 -3.84 -17.90
N VAL A 208 -17.23 -4.57 -18.63
CA VAL A 208 -17.06 -6.03 -18.55
C VAL A 208 -15.57 -6.39 -18.65
N PRO A 209 -15.15 -7.57 -18.18
CA PRO A 209 -13.80 -8.08 -18.43
C PRO A 209 -13.53 -8.19 -19.93
N VAL A 210 -12.34 -7.80 -20.36
CA VAL A 210 -11.88 -7.91 -21.75
C VAL A 210 -11.39 -9.34 -21.98
N SER A 211 -11.82 -9.95 -23.08
CA SER A 211 -11.40 -11.29 -23.48
C SER A 211 -10.11 -11.24 -24.31
N TYR A 212 -9.38 -12.36 -24.41
CA TYR A 212 -8.08 -12.39 -25.09
C TYR A 212 -8.19 -12.09 -26.59
N GLU A 213 -9.29 -12.52 -27.22
CA GLU A 213 -9.55 -12.36 -28.65
C GLU A 213 -9.76 -10.90 -29.05
N LYS A 214 -10.07 -10.03 -28.09
CA LYS A 214 -10.17 -8.58 -28.30
C LYS A 214 -8.82 -7.86 -28.18
N ILE A 215 -7.78 -8.57 -27.76
CA ILE A 215 -6.44 -8.04 -27.50
C ILE A 215 -5.45 -8.60 -28.53
N ILE A 216 -5.53 -9.90 -28.79
CA ILE A 216 -4.67 -10.61 -29.72
C ILE A 216 -5.50 -10.91 -30.97
N TYR A 217 -5.20 -10.20 -32.05
CA TYR A 217 -5.76 -10.50 -33.37
C TYR A 217 -4.91 -11.61 -33.99
N PHE A 218 -5.56 -12.73 -34.31
CA PHE A 218 -4.96 -13.73 -35.18
C PHE A 218 -5.42 -13.41 -36.59
N ASP A 219 -4.53 -12.85 -37.42
CA ASP A 219 -4.74 -12.85 -38.85
C ASP A 219 -4.69 -14.31 -39.32
N ALA A 220 -5.77 -14.78 -39.95
CA ALA A 220 -5.86 -16.10 -40.55
C ALA A 220 -5.17 -16.13 -41.92
#